data_AF-A0A6B3EV06-F1
#
_entry.id   AF-A0A6B3EV06-F1
#
_cell.length_a   1.000
_cell.length_b   1.000
_cell.length_c   1.000
_cell.angle_alpha   90.00
_cell.angle_beta   90.00
_cell.angle_gamma   90.00
#
_symmetry.space_group_name_H-M   'P 1'
#
loop_
_entity.id
_entity.type
_entity.pdbx_description
1 polymer ?
#
loop_
_entity_poly.entity_id
_entity_poly.type
_entity_poly.pdbx_seq_one_letter_code
_entity_poly.pdbx_strand_id
1 'polypeptide(L)'
;ADVAEAHRKAHACDPLSAFGGVIAVNRPVSKEMAAQVAEIFTEVIVAPAYEDGAVELLAKKKNIRILVAPGAPASRTETKQIDGGAL
;
A
#
# COMPACT_ATOMS: atom_id res chain seq x y z
N ALA A 1 10.39 14.85 0.86
CA ALA A 1 9.03 14.41 1.23
C ALA A 1 9.13 13.08 1.94
N ASP A 2 8.56 13.00 3.14
CA ASP A 2 8.37 11.74 3.88
C ASP A 2 7.18 10.94 3.30
N VAL A 3 7.03 9.69 3.76
CA VAL A 3 6.01 8.76 3.24
C VAL A 3 4.59 9.14 3.66
N ALA A 4 4.44 9.82 4.81
CA ALA A 4 3.15 10.27 5.33
C ALA A 4 2.59 11.44 4.51
N GLU A 5 3.45 12.37 4.12
CA GLU A 5 3.13 13.47 3.21
C GLU A 5 2.78 12.97 1.81
N ALA A 6 3.50 11.95 1.31
CA ALA A 6 3.17 11.33 0.03
C ALA A 6 1.78 10.69 0.06
N HIS A 7 1.44 9.98 1.14
CA HIS A 7 0.10 9.43 1.35
C HIS A 7 -0.99 10.51 1.41
N ARG A 8 -0.79 11.59 2.18
CA ARG A 8 -1.75 12.72 2.25
C ARG A 8 -2.05 13.29 0.87
N LYS A 9 -1.01 13.55 0.07
CA LYS A 9 -1.17 14.10 -1.29
C LYS A 9 -1.88 13.12 -2.23
N ALA A 10 -1.56 11.83 -2.15
CA ALA A 10 -2.21 10.81 -2.97
C ALA A 10 -3.69 10.65 -2.61
N HIS A 11 -4.01 10.59 -1.31
CA HIS A 11 -5.39 10.46 -0.84
C HIS A 11 -6.24 11.68 -1.20
N ALA A 12 -5.65 12.89 -1.15
CA ALA A 12 -6.34 14.13 -1.53
C ALA A 12 -6.72 14.22 -3.02
N CYS A 13 -6.17 13.36 -3.89
CA CYS A 13 -6.53 13.31 -5.31
C CYS A 13 -7.99 12.88 -5.52
N ASP A 14 -8.42 11.83 -4.82
CA ASP A 14 -9.80 11.34 -4.83
C ASP A 14 -10.08 10.52 -3.55
N PRO A 15 -10.49 11.18 -2.46
CA PRO A 15 -10.75 10.49 -1.19
C PRO A 15 -11.89 9.47 -1.26
N LEU A 16 -12.87 9.69 -2.16
CA LEU A 16 -14.03 8.82 -2.29
C LEU A 16 -13.61 7.49 -2.94
N SER A 17 -12.88 7.55 -4.05
CA SER A 17 -12.38 6.33 -4.72
C SER A 17 -11.30 5.61 -3.92
N ALA A 18 -10.57 6.31 -3.04
CA ALA A 18 -9.58 5.69 -2.17
C ALA A 18 -10.19 4.82 -1.05
N PHE A 19 -11.48 4.97 -0.75
CA PHE A 19 -12.18 4.16 0.24
C PHE A 19 -12.31 2.70 -0.24
N GLY A 20 -11.70 1.76 0.47
CA GLY A 20 -11.59 0.36 0.06
C GLY A 20 -10.46 0.10 -0.95
N GLY A 21 -9.55 1.06 -1.13
CA GLY A 21 -8.43 0.95 -2.07
C GLY A 21 -7.27 0.07 -1.61
N VAL A 22 -6.30 -0.06 -2.51
CA VAL A 22 -4.99 -0.70 -2.28
C VAL A 22 -3.92 0.39 -2.22
N ILE A 23 -3.12 0.39 -1.15
CA ILE A 23 -2.01 1.34 -0.95
C ILE A 23 -0.70 0.61 -1.16
N ALA A 24 0.15 1.12 -2.04
CA ALA A 24 1.52 0.66 -2.22
C ALA A 24 2.51 1.81 -1.94
N VAL A 25 3.52 1.55 -1.13
CA VAL A 25 4.60 2.51 -0.87
C VAL A 25 5.97 1.92 -1.18
N ASN A 26 6.89 2.77 -1.62
CA ASN A 26 8.25 2.40 -2.00
C ASN A 26 9.29 2.62 -0.89
N ARG A 27 8.85 2.89 0.34
CA ARG A 27 9.67 3.14 1.53
C ARG A 27 8.99 2.49 2.75
N PRO A 28 9.72 2.28 3.85
CA PRO A 28 9.11 1.81 5.09
C PRO A 28 7.92 2.68 5.50
N VAL A 29 6.81 2.05 5.88
CA VAL A 29 5.63 2.77 6.41
C VAL A 29 5.98 3.30 7.79
N SER A 30 5.87 4.62 7.94
CA SER A 30 6.10 5.26 9.23
C SER A 30 4.91 5.13 10.17
N LYS A 31 5.14 5.29 11.47
CA LYS A 31 4.05 5.31 12.46
C LYS A 31 3.01 6.40 12.18
N GLU A 32 3.44 7.55 11.67
CA GLU A 32 2.56 8.65 11.28
C GLU A 32 1.68 8.27 10.08
N MET A 33 2.25 7.67 9.04
CA MET A 33 1.48 7.20 7.89
C MET A 33 0.50 6.11 8.31
N ALA A 34 0.92 5.17 9.15
CA ALA A 34 0.07 4.11 9.69
C ALA A 34 -1.15 4.68 10.44
N ALA A 35 -0.95 5.74 11.24
CA ALA A 35 -2.04 6.42 11.92
C ALA A 35 -3.04 7.06 10.93
N GLN A 36 -2.56 7.67 9.84
CA GLN A 36 -3.45 8.23 8.80
C GLN A 36 -4.26 7.14 8.09
N VAL A 37 -3.61 6.04 7.71
CA VAL A 37 -4.26 4.91 7.04
C VAL A 37 -5.29 4.26 7.96
N ALA A 38 -5.03 4.19 9.27
CA ALA A 38 -5.98 3.64 10.24
C ALA A 38 -7.31 4.40 10.34
N GLU A 39 -7.37 5.66 9.91
CA GLU A 39 -8.62 6.44 9.86
C GLU A 39 -9.45 6.14 8.59
N ILE A 40 -8.85 5.52 7.58
CA ILE A 40 -9.47 5.23 6.29
C ILE A 40 -9.80 3.74 6.21
N PHE A 41 -10.92 3.39 5.57
CA PHE A 41 -11.14 2.00 5.21
C PHE A 41 -10.22 1.63 4.04
N THR A 42 -9.24 0.76 4.31
CA THR A 42 -8.25 0.30 3.32
C THR A 42 -8.28 -1.21 3.23
N GLU A 43 -8.28 -1.74 2.01
CA GLU A 43 -8.36 -3.18 1.78
C GLU A 43 -7.00 -3.86 1.91
N VAL A 44 -5.97 -3.25 1.33
CA VAL A 44 -4.59 -3.76 1.31
C VAL A 44 -3.61 -2.61 1.47
N ILE A 45 -2.56 -2.82 2.25
CA ILE A 45 -1.36 -1.98 2.25
C ILE A 45 -0.13 -2.85 2.02
N VAL A 46 0.74 -2.45 1.09
CA VAL A 46 2.00 -3.13 0.78
C VAL A 46 3.17 -2.16 0.84
N ALA A 47 4.25 -2.59 1.50
CA ALA A 47 5.45 -1.80 1.70
C ALA A 47 6.71 -2.69 1.74
N PRO A 48 7.92 -2.13 1.51
CA PRO A 48 9.17 -2.87 1.70
C PRO A 48 9.46 -3.20 3.18
N ALA A 49 8.95 -2.40 4.11
CA ALA A 49 9.06 -2.60 5.55
C ALA A 49 8.04 -1.71 6.31
N TYR A 50 7.96 -1.89 7.63
CA TYR A 50 7.15 -1.09 8.55
C TYR A 50 8.00 -0.69 9.75
N GLU A 51 7.84 0.54 10.24
CA GLU A 51 8.44 0.96 11.51
C GLU A 51 7.81 0.25 12.72
N ASP A 52 8.53 0.18 13.83
CA ASP A 52 8.04 -0.37 15.09
C ASP A 52 6.73 0.33 15.51
N GLY A 53 5.69 -0.45 15.80
CA GLY A 53 4.37 0.08 16.19
C GLY A 53 3.45 0.40 15.00
N ALA A 54 3.93 0.41 13.75
CA ALA A 54 3.09 0.73 12.59
C ALA A 54 2.10 -0.40 12.27
N VAL A 55 2.55 -1.66 12.36
CA VAL A 55 1.68 -2.82 12.11
C VAL A 55 0.60 -2.93 13.17
N GLU A 56 0.92 -2.67 14.44
CA GLU A 56 0.00 -2.69 15.56
C GLU A 56 -1.11 -1.64 15.42
N LEU A 57 -0.79 -0.46 14.87
CA LEU A 57 -1.79 0.56 14.55
C LEU A 57 -2.73 0.10 13.44
N LEU A 58 -2.17 -0.42 12.34
CA LEU A 58 -2.95 -0.90 11.19
C LEU A 58 -3.82 -2.11 11.57
N ALA A 59 -3.30 -3.03 12.39
CA ALA A 59 -3.98 -4.24 12.83
C ALA A 59 -5.22 -3.98 13.71
N LYS A 60 -5.42 -2.75 14.20
CA LYS A 60 -6.69 -2.34 14.83
C LYS A 60 -7.88 -2.48 13.87
N LYS A 61 -7.64 -2.42 12.55
CA LYS A 61 -8.63 -2.75 11.52
C LYS A 61 -8.53 -4.24 11.20
N LYS A 62 -9.47 -5.04 11.73
CA LYS A 62 -9.44 -6.51 11.62
C LYS A 62 -9.20 -7.08 10.21
N ASN A 63 -9.65 -6.37 9.16
CA ASN A 63 -9.69 -6.90 7.80
C ASN A 63 -8.63 -6.31 6.85
N ILE A 64 -7.79 -5.37 7.29
CA ILE A 64 -6.74 -4.83 6.42
C ILE A 64 -5.67 -5.89 6.16
N ARG A 65 -5.33 -6.13 4.89
CA ARG A 65 -4.21 -7.00 4.51
C ARG A 65 -2.92 -6.19 4.52
N ILE A 66 -2.02 -6.51 5.44
CA ILE A 66 -0.72 -5.83 5.60
C ILE A 66 0.35 -6.74 4.99
N LEU A 67 1.02 -6.27 3.93
CA LEU A 67 1.96 -7.07 3.14
C LEU A 67 3.35 -6.46 3.15
N VAL A 68 4.36 -7.30 3.35
CA VAL A 68 5.76 -6.92 3.13
C VAL A 68 6.19 -7.43 1.76
N ALA A 69 6.61 -6.52 0.89
CA ALA A 69 7.19 -6.81 -0.43
C ALA A 69 8.61 -6.19 -0.49
N PRO A 70 9.66 -6.95 -0.12
CA PRO A 70 11.00 -6.40 0.14
C PRO A 70 11.74 -5.90 -1.12
N GLY A 71 11.20 -6.13 -2.32
CA GLY A 71 11.79 -5.70 -3.59
C GLY A 71 10.74 -5.14 -4.54
N ALA A 72 11.18 -4.24 -5.42
CA ALA A 72 10.37 -3.81 -6.56
C ALA A 72 10.16 -5.00 -7.52
N PRO A 73 9.04 -5.05 -8.26
CA PRO A 73 8.88 -6.00 -9.36
C PRO A 73 10.07 -5.86 -10.32
N ALA A 74 10.81 -6.96 -10.53
CA ALA A 74 12.05 -6.96 -11.30
C ALA A 74 11.96 -7.81 -12.58
N SER A 75 10.75 -8.28 -12.94
CA SER A 75 10.54 -9.05 -14.17
C SER A 75 10.92 -8.20 -15.38
N ARG A 76 11.88 -8.68 -16.16
CA ARG A 76 12.34 -8.00 -17.39
C ARG A 76 11.38 -8.16 -18.57
N THR A 77 10.50 -9.15 -18.48
CA THR A 77 9.52 -9.49 -19.51
C THR A 77 8.15 -9.42 -18.88
N GLU A 78 7.24 -8.71 -19.54
CA GLU A 78 5.82 -8.76 -19.27
C GLU A 78 5.19 -9.77 -20.23
N THR A 79 4.48 -10.76 -19.70
CA THR A 79 3.79 -11.76 -20.51
C THR A 79 2.29 -11.51 -20.44
N LYS A 80 1.63 -11.42 -21.60
CA LYS A 80 0.18 -11.21 -21.68
C LYS A 80 -0.47 -12.40 -22.35
N GLN A 81 -1.27 -13.14 -21.58
CA GLN A 81 -2.05 -14.26 -22.12
C GLN A 81 -3.08 -13.77 -23.15
N ILE A 82 -3.18 -14.50 -24.25
CA ILE A 82 -4.20 -14.37 -25.28
C ILE A 82 -4.75 -15.76 -25.59
N ASP A 83 -5.93 -15.84 -26.21
CA ASP A 83 -6.42 -17.14 -26.63
C ASP A 83 -5.42 -17.80 -27.59
N GLY A 84 -5.11 -19.07 -27.34
CA GLY A 84 -4.11 -19.84 -28.10
C GLY A 84 -2.64 -19.54 -27.80
N GLY A 85 -2.28 -18.64 -26.86
CA GLY A 85 -0.87 -18.40 -26.55
C GLY A 85 -0.59 -17.24 -25.57
N ALA A 86 0.54 -16.57 -25.76
CA ALA A 86 0.93 -15.39 -25.01
C ALA A 86 1.79 -14.44 -25.86
N LEU A 87 1.68 -13.14 -25.58
CA LEU A 87 2.59 -12.09 -26.01
C LEU A 87 3.71 -11.91 -24.99
#